data_AF-A0A1G2T0U8-F1
#
_entry.id   AF-A0A1G2T0U8-F1
#
_cell.length_a   1.000
_cell.length_b   1.000
_cell.length_c   1.000
_cell.angle_alpha   90.00
_cell.angle_beta   90.00
_cell.angle_gamma   90.00
#
_symmetry.space_group_name_H-M   'P 1'
#
loop_
_entity.id
_entity.type
_entity.pdbx_description
1 polymer ?
#
loop_
_entity_poly.entity_id
_entity_poly.type
_entity_poly.pdbx_seq_one_letter_code
_entity_poly.pdbx_strand_id
1 'polypeptide(L)' 'MHKITFILLIIGGLNWGLEAFGYGIGNWLPAGLMTVVYILVGLSALYEVFTHKSLCKSCNGQGM' A
#
# COMPACT_ATOMS: atom_id res chain seq x y z
N MET A 1 -13.14 12.96 -0.44
CA MET A 1 -11.76 12.67 -0.91
C MET A 1 -11.13 11.37 -0.38
N HIS A 2 -11.77 10.66 0.57
CA HIS A 2 -11.23 9.42 1.16
C HIS A 2 -11.15 8.22 0.19
N LYS A 3 -12.09 8.09 -0.75
CA LYS A 3 -12.11 6.99 -1.73
C LYS A 3 -10.96 7.07 -2.75
N ILE A 4 -10.72 8.26 -3.30
CA ILE A 4 -9.70 8.47 -4.34
C ILE A 4 -8.30 8.24 -3.74
N THR A 5 -8.03 8.85 -2.58
CA THR A 5 -6.75 8.69 -1.87
C THR A 5 -6.49 7.23 -1.45
N PHE A 6 -7.52 6.50 -1.01
CA PHE A 6 -7.40 5.06 -0.72
C PHE A 6 -7.04 4.23 -1.96
N ILE A 7 -7.68 4.50 -3.10
CA ILE A 7 -7.37 3.83 -4.36
C ILE A 7 -5.92 4.12 -4.80
N LEU A 8 -5.48 5.38 -4.70
CA LEU A 8 -4.09 5.78 -5.01
C LEU A 8 -3.08 5.10 -4.08
N LEU A 9 -3.38 4.99 -2.77
CA LEU A 9 -2.54 4.29 -1.80
C LEU A 9 -2.41 2.81 -2.18
N ILE A 10 -3.50 2.12 -2.49
CA ILE A 10 -3.48 0.71 -2.88
C ILE A 10 -2.66 0.51 -4.15
N ILE A 11 -2.93 1.29 -5.20
CA ILE A 11 -2.22 1.17 -6.49
C ILE A 11 -0.72 1.42 -6.30
N GLY A 12 -0.35 2.50 -5.60
CA GLY A 12 1.04 2.83 -5.32
C GLY A 12 1.72 1.79 -4.44
N GLY A 13 1.08 1.38 -3.35
CA GLY A 13 1.66 0.44 -2.39
C GLY A 13 1.83 -0.97 -2.96
N LEU A 14 0.86 -1.48 -3.73
CA LEU A 14 1.02 -2.75 -4.45
C LEU A 14 2.12 -2.64 -5.52
N ASN A 15 2.19 -1.55 -6.29
CA ASN A 15 3.26 -1.37 -7.28
C ASN A 15 4.65 -1.41 -6.62
N TRP A 16 4.80 -0.77 -5.46
CA TRP A 16 6.04 -0.83 -4.68
C TRP A 16 6.30 -2.24 -4.13
N GLY A 17 5.25 -2.96 -3.72
CA GLY A 17 5.36 -4.37 -3.35
C GLY A 17 5.88 -5.24 -4.50
N LEU A 18 5.38 -5.04 -5.73
CA LEU A 18 5.86 -5.76 -6.93
C LEU A 18 7.30 -5.40 -7.29
N GLU A 19 7.73 -4.15 -7.08
CA GLU A 19 9.11 -3.71 -7.23
C GLU A 19 10.07 -4.52 -6.31
N ALA A 20 9.63 -4.89 -5.11
CA ALA A 20 10.41 -5.76 -4.21
C ALA A 20 10.67 -7.17 -4.78
N PHE A 21 9.79 -7.68 -5.64
CA PHE A 21 9.92 -9.00 -6.27
C PHE A 21 10.77 -8.96 -7.55
N GLY A 22 11.41 -7.82 -7.85
CA GLY A 22 12.26 -7.66 -9.03
C GLY A 22 11.49 -7.42 -10.33
N TYR A 23 10.19 -7.09 -10.24
CA TYR A 23 9.34 -6.78 -11.39
C TYR A 23 9.35 -5.29 -11.79
N GLY A 24 10.03 -4.42 -11.05
CA GLY A 24 10.09 -3.01 -11.40
C GLY A 24 11.47 -2.54 -11.85
N ILE A 25 11.52 -1.24 -12.11
CA ILE A 25 12.61 -0.57 -12.84
C ILE A 25 13.73 -0.17 -11.85
N GLY A 26 13.56 -0.40 -10.56
CA GLY A 26 14.39 0.04 -9.45
C GLY A 26 15.71 -0.72 -9.20
N ASN A 27 16.23 -1.47 -10.17
CA ASN A 27 17.49 -2.22 -10.05
C ASN A 27 18.77 -1.34 -9.96
N TRP A 28 18.62 -0.05 -9.62
CA TRP A 28 19.68 0.97 -9.58
C TRP A 28 20.04 1.46 -8.16
N LEU A 29 19.37 0.95 -7.10
CA LEU A 29 19.50 1.47 -5.73
C LEU A 29 19.97 0.36 -4.76
N PRO A 30 20.78 0.67 -3.72
CA PRO A 30 21.40 -0.33 -2.85
C PRO A 30 20.41 -1.37 -2.30
N ALA A 31 20.59 -2.61 -2.76
CA ALA A 31 19.58 -3.67 -2.80
C ALA A 31 19.04 -4.17 -1.45
N GLY A 32 19.67 -3.81 -0.32
CA GLY A 32 19.26 -4.29 1.00
C GLY A 32 18.11 -3.49 1.62
N LEU A 33 18.31 -2.18 1.81
CA LEU A 33 17.39 -1.32 2.55
C LEU A 33 16.10 -1.03 1.75
N MET A 34 16.21 -0.80 0.44
CA MET A 34 15.04 -0.54 -0.41
C MET A 34 14.09 -1.72 -0.48
N THR A 35 14.62 -2.93 -0.63
CA THR A 35 13.79 -4.15 -0.70
C THR A 35 12.94 -4.31 0.56
N VAL A 36 13.52 -4.03 1.73
CA VAL A 36 12.79 -4.05 3.01
C VAL A 36 11.67 -3.02 3.01
N VAL A 37 11.95 -1.78 2.59
CA VAL A 37 10.93 -0.71 2.49
C VAL A 37 9.82 -1.09 1.50
N TYR A 38 10.16 -1.63 0.34
CA TYR A 38 9.19 -2.05 -0.67
C TYR A 38 8.25 -3.14 -0.17
N ILE A 39 8.79 -4.14 0.54
CA ILE A 39 7.99 -5.19 1.18
C ILE A 39 7.08 -4.58 2.26
N LEU A 40 7.63 -3.72 3.13
CA LEU A 40 6.87 -3.06 4.20
C LEU A 40 5.72 -2.21 3.64
N VAL A 41 5.96 -1.44 2.58
CA VAL A 41 4.96 -0.60 1.92
C VAL A 41 3.89 -1.44 1.23
N GLY A 42 4.28 -2.52 0.52
CA GLY A 42 3.34 -3.45 -0.11
C GLY A 42 2.45 -4.17 0.92
N LEU A 43 3.05 -4.64 2.02
CA LEU A 43 2.31 -5.24 3.13
C LEU A 43 1.38 -4.24 3.81
N SER A 44 1.79 -2.98 3.97
CA SER A 44 0.95 -1.92 4.54
C SER A 44 -0.28 -1.65 3.66
N ALA A 45 -0.13 -1.65 2.33
CA ALA A 45 -1.26 -1.51 1.42
C ALA A 45 -2.23 -2.70 1.50
N LEU A 46 -1.72 -3.94 1.59
CA LEU A 46 -2.56 -5.11 1.82
C LEU A 46 -3.29 -5.03 3.17
N TYR A 47 -2.59 -4.67 4.23
CA TYR A 47 -3.17 -4.50 5.56
C TYR A 47 -4.29 -3.46 5.55
N GLU A 48 -4.08 -2.32 4.89
CA GLU A 48 -5.09 -1.29 4.74
C GLU A 48 -6.31 -1.86 3.98
N VAL A 49 -6.14 -2.60 2.88
CA VAL A 49 -7.26 -3.24 2.16
C VAL A 49 -8.11 -4.13 3.07
N PHE A 50 -7.48 -4.97 3.90
CA PHE A 50 -8.21 -5.93 4.73
C PHE A 50 -8.81 -5.30 6.00
N THR A 51 -8.20 -4.25 6.54
CA THR A 51 -8.62 -3.64 7.82
C THR A 51 -9.37 -2.33 7.68
N HIS A 52 -9.36 -1.69 6.50
CA HIS A 52 -9.92 -0.35 6.27
C HIS A 52 -11.40 -0.25 6.65
N LYS A 53 -12.22 -1.24 6.31
CA LYS A 53 -13.65 -1.23 6.67
C LYS A 53 -13.90 -1.30 8.18
N SER A 54 -12.98 -1.90 8.94
CA SER A 54 -13.07 -2.01 10.41
C SER A 54 -12.45 -0.81 11.13
N LEU A 55 -11.40 -0.21 10.58
CA LEU A 55 -10.73 0.95 11.18
C LEU A 55 -11.40 2.28 10.81
N CYS A 56 -11.94 2.39 9.60
CA CYS A 56 -12.45 3.66 9.10
C CYS A 56 -13.89 3.89 9.56
N LYS A 57 -14.05 4.74 10.59
CA LYS A 57 -15.35 5.17 11.11
C LYS A 57 -16.25 5.80 10.03
N SER A 58 -15.66 6.51 9.06
CA SER A 58 -16.39 7.10 7.92
C SER A 58 -16.85 6.08 6.87
N CYS A 59 -16.31 4.86 6.87
CA CYS A 59 -16.70 3.77 5.96
C CYS A 59 -17.55 2.69 6.64
N ASN A 60 -17.60 2.66 7.98
CA ASN A 60 -18.40 1.69 8.76
C ASN A 60 -19.89 2.07 8.92
N GLY A 61 -20.40 3.08 8.20
CA GLY A 61 -21.84 3.34 8.16
C GLY A 61 -22.46 3.93 9.44
N GLN A 62 -21.70 4.58 10.31
CA GLN A 62 -22.25 5.70 11.11
C GLN A 62 -22.11 6.93 10.20
N GLY A 63 -23.07 7.21 9.32
CA GLY A 63 -24.40 7.65 9.75
C GLY A 63 -24.26 9.11 10.21
N MET A 64 -24.16 10.02 9.24
CA MET A 64 -24.84 11.31 9.39
C MET A 64 -26.27 11.09 8.91
#